data_AF-A0A514KLS0-F1
#
_entry.id   AF-A0A514KLS0-F1
#
_cell.length_a   1.000
_cell.length_b   1.000
_cell.length_c   1.000
_cell.angle_alpha   90.00
_cell.angle_beta   90.00
_cell.angle_gamma   90.00
#
_symmetry.space_group_name_H-M   'P 1'
#
loop_
_entity.id
_entity.type
_entity.pdbx_description
1 polymer ?
#
loop_
_entity_poly.entity_id
_entity_poly.type
_entity_poly.pdbx_seq_one_letter_code
_entity_poly.pdbx_strand_id
1 'polypeptide(L)'
;MIRRSVRAPLCLALVLATGPVLAQPKTDPDWPCAQRKVTTLGYGSFWTGPDLAEAGEWGNDREAAQLARKLASRRTELREADTLLDEFTEKLDPAEKGKRLTRVFAGVFEIINGERNTVMSGISRYAQGQRRLAERIRDEADKVSELKDSPDSDSTKVASKEAADLESQFNWDRRIFDERNQSVSYVCEVPTILEQRLGEIARRIQARL
;
A
#
# COMPACT_ATOMS: atom_id res chain seq x y z
N MET A 1 66.01 47.66 22.18
CA MET A 1 64.84 47.32 21.36
C MET A 1 64.08 46.19 22.04
N ILE A 2 62.95 46.48 22.69
CA ILE A 2 62.12 45.49 23.41
C ILE A 2 60.72 45.58 22.81
N ARG A 3 60.33 44.60 21.98
CA ARG A 3 58.97 44.45 21.45
C ARG A 3 58.14 43.66 22.47
N ARG A 4 57.15 44.30 23.09
CA ARG A 4 56.13 43.62 23.89
C ARG A 4 54.95 43.28 22.98
N SER A 5 54.81 41.99 22.67
CA SER A 5 53.68 41.45 21.90
C SER A 5 52.49 41.23 22.83
N VAL A 6 51.38 41.92 22.55
CA VAL A 6 50.08 41.77 23.24
C VAL A 6 49.45 40.45 22.80
N ARG A 7 49.09 39.58 23.75
CA ARG A 7 48.30 38.37 23.51
C ARG A 7 46.82 38.69 23.76
N ALA A 8 46.00 38.72 22.73
CA ALA A 8 44.55 38.77 22.84
C ALA A 8 43.99 37.34 22.98
N PRO A 9 43.05 37.06 23.89
CA PRO A 9 42.42 35.75 23.97
C PRO A 9 41.30 35.66 22.93
N LEU A 10 41.42 34.67 22.04
CA LEU A 10 40.38 34.31 21.07
C LEU A 10 39.37 33.40 21.77
N CYS A 11 38.27 33.97 22.28
CA CYS A 11 37.13 33.19 22.78
C CYS A 11 36.37 32.59 21.58
N LEU A 12 36.57 31.30 21.33
CA LEU A 12 35.83 30.54 20.33
C LEU A 12 34.42 30.22 20.87
N ALA A 13 33.42 30.97 20.42
CA ALA A 13 32.01 30.69 20.75
C ALA A 13 31.53 29.47 19.95
N LEU A 14 31.35 28.34 20.64
CA LEU A 14 30.79 27.12 20.08
C LEU A 14 29.26 27.28 19.97
N VAL A 15 28.78 27.67 18.78
CA VAL A 15 27.34 27.71 18.49
C VAL A 15 26.85 26.27 18.33
N LEU A 16 26.20 25.75 19.36
CA LEU A 16 25.44 24.49 19.32
C LEU A 16 24.27 24.68 18.35
N ALA A 17 24.41 24.15 17.13
CA ALA A 17 23.30 24.03 16.19
C ALA A 17 22.32 22.97 16.70
N THR A 18 21.34 23.39 17.50
CA THR A 18 20.17 22.57 17.84
C THR A 18 19.26 22.50 16.63
N GLY A 19 19.57 21.61 15.69
CA GLY A 19 18.64 21.25 14.62
C GLY A 19 17.41 20.54 15.19
N PRO A 20 16.21 20.73 14.60
CA PRO A 20 15.02 20.03 15.05
C PRO A 20 15.21 18.52 14.85
N VAL A 21 15.16 17.76 15.93
CA VAL A 21 15.05 16.29 15.89
C VAL A 21 13.63 15.98 15.44
N LEU A 22 13.43 15.80 14.13
CA LEU A 22 12.18 15.25 13.61
C LEU A 22 12.12 13.78 14.06
N ALA A 23 11.17 13.48 14.94
CA ALA A 23 10.90 12.11 15.37
C ALA A 23 10.66 11.23 14.14
N GLN A 24 11.47 10.20 13.96
CA GLN A 24 11.23 9.23 12.89
C GLN A 24 9.88 8.54 13.18
N PRO A 25 8.96 8.50 12.19
CA PRO A 25 7.69 7.84 12.38
C PRO A 25 7.93 6.38 12.75
N LYS A 26 7.27 5.92 13.81
CA LYS A 26 7.33 4.54 14.25
C LYS A 26 6.91 3.62 13.10
N THR A 27 7.80 2.72 12.70
CA THR A 27 7.53 1.73 11.65
C THR A 27 6.41 0.80 12.11
N ASP A 28 5.34 0.68 11.33
CA ASP A 28 4.28 -0.31 11.56
C ASP A 28 4.83 -1.69 11.14
N PRO A 29 5.06 -2.63 12.08
CA PRO A 29 5.61 -3.94 11.75
C PRO A 29 4.65 -4.79 10.89
N ASP A 30 3.38 -4.42 10.82
CA ASP A 30 2.36 -5.09 10.03
C ASP A 30 2.13 -4.38 8.68
N TRP A 31 3.02 -3.48 8.28
CA TRP A 31 2.97 -2.79 7.00
C TRP A 31 4.29 -2.98 6.22
N PRO A 32 4.32 -3.86 5.19
CA PRO A 32 5.55 -4.25 4.51
C PRO A 32 5.91 -3.33 3.33
N CYS A 33 5.04 -2.38 2.97
CA CYS A 33 5.23 -1.53 1.79
C CYS A 33 6.07 -0.29 2.11
N ALA A 34 6.88 0.15 1.14
CA ALA A 34 7.68 1.37 1.27
C ALA A 34 6.81 2.64 1.41
N GLN A 35 5.63 2.65 0.78
CA GLN A 35 4.64 3.72 0.91
C GLN A 35 4.03 3.73 2.31
N ARG A 36 3.67 4.90 2.84
CA ARG A 36 2.96 4.98 4.12
C ARG A 36 1.57 4.36 4.01
N LYS A 37 1.14 3.70 5.09
CA LYS A 37 -0.22 3.21 5.22
C LYS A 37 -1.20 4.37 5.39
N VAL A 38 -1.95 4.68 4.34
CA VAL A 38 -3.06 5.65 4.36
C VAL A 38 -4.36 4.88 4.19
N THR A 39 -5.24 4.90 5.19
CA THR A 39 -6.43 4.04 5.25
C THR A 39 -7.63 4.59 4.49
N THR A 40 -7.67 5.87 4.18
CA THR A 40 -8.77 6.49 3.44
C THR A 40 -8.22 7.57 2.53
N LEU A 41 -8.65 7.56 1.27
CA LEU A 41 -8.35 8.63 0.34
C LEU A 41 -9.27 9.82 0.60
N GLY A 42 -8.77 11.03 0.39
CA GLY A 42 -9.60 12.22 0.22
C GLY A 42 -9.94 12.39 -1.26
N TYR A 43 -11.22 12.60 -1.59
CA TYR A 43 -11.63 12.77 -2.99
C TYR A 43 -11.00 14.02 -3.64
N GLY A 44 -10.68 15.04 -2.84
CA GLY A 44 -10.09 16.29 -3.32
C GLY A 44 -8.71 16.14 -3.98
N SER A 45 -8.02 15.02 -3.75
CA SER A 45 -6.77 14.69 -4.47
C SER A 45 -7.00 14.30 -5.93
N PHE A 46 -8.24 13.96 -6.30
CA PHE A 46 -8.61 13.43 -7.62
C PHE A 46 -9.64 14.28 -8.34
N TRP A 47 -10.36 15.14 -7.62
CA TRP A 47 -11.53 15.85 -8.13
C TRP A 47 -11.49 17.33 -7.80
N THR A 48 -11.69 18.14 -8.84
CA THR A 48 -11.82 19.60 -8.77
C THR A 48 -13.13 20.09 -9.40
N GLY A 49 -14.12 19.19 -9.52
CA GLY A 49 -15.47 19.53 -10.00
C GLY A 49 -16.39 20.00 -8.85
N PRO A 50 -17.72 20.02 -9.08
CA PRO A 50 -18.71 20.37 -8.06
C PRO A 50 -18.60 19.53 -6.79
N ASP A 51 -19.12 20.05 -5.67
CA ASP A 51 -19.15 19.31 -4.41
C ASP A 51 -20.00 18.04 -4.55
N LEU A 52 -19.45 16.92 -4.07
CA LEU A 52 -20.14 15.63 -4.09
C LEU A 52 -21.40 15.68 -3.22
N ALA A 53 -21.40 16.45 -2.13
CA ALA A 53 -22.56 16.57 -1.26
C ALA A 53 -23.76 17.21 -1.98
N GLU A 54 -23.52 18.20 -2.85
CA GLU A 54 -24.56 18.87 -3.64
C GLU A 54 -25.20 17.95 -4.68
N ALA A 55 -24.44 16.98 -5.19
CA ALA A 55 -24.97 15.97 -6.12
C ALA A 55 -25.92 14.96 -5.43
N GLY A 56 -25.86 14.86 -4.10
CA GLY A 56 -26.55 13.85 -3.30
C GLY A 56 -25.98 12.44 -3.53
N GLU A 57 -26.57 11.45 -2.85
CA GLU A 57 -26.08 10.06 -2.94
C GLU A 57 -26.07 9.55 -4.39
N TRP A 58 -24.92 9.05 -4.83
CA TRP A 58 -24.73 8.57 -6.20
C TRP A 58 -25.62 7.37 -6.55
N GLY A 59 -25.97 6.57 -5.54
CA GLY A 59 -26.86 5.42 -5.69
C GLY A 59 -28.30 5.77 -6.08
N ASN A 60 -28.74 7.02 -5.85
CA ASN A 60 -30.08 7.48 -6.20
C ASN A 60 -30.28 7.73 -7.70
N ASP A 61 -29.21 7.73 -8.48
CA ASP A 61 -29.25 7.76 -9.93
C ASP A 61 -28.82 6.39 -10.49
N ARG A 62 -29.80 5.59 -10.93
CA ARG A 62 -29.56 4.21 -11.35
C ARG A 62 -28.56 4.11 -12.50
N GLU A 63 -28.62 5.02 -13.46
CA GLU A 63 -27.74 4.97 -14.64
C GLU A 63 -26.34 5.49 -14.30
N ALA A 64 -26.23 6.57 -13.52
CA ALA A 64 -24.93 7.05 -13.04
C ALA A 64 -24.24 5.99 -12.18
N ALA A 65 -24.99 5.30 -11.33
CA ALA A 65 -24.48 4.21 -10.50
C ALA A 65 -24.04 2.99 -11.33
N GLN A 66 -24.75 2.67 -12.42
CA GLN A 66 -24.33 1.62 -13.35
C GLN A 66 -23.04 1.99 -14.08
N LEU A 67 -22.94 3.22 -14.57
CA LEU A 67 -21.72 3.71 -15.21
C LEU A 67 -20.54 3.73 -14.22
N ALA A 68 -20.75 4.21 -13.01
CA ALA A 68 -19.73 4.23 -11.97
C ALA A 68 -19.17 2.83 -11.69
N ARG A 69 -20.04 1.81 -11.55
CA ARG A 69 -19.62 0.41 -11.40
C ARG A 69 -18.84 -0.11 -12.60
N LYS A 70 -19.26 0.25 -13.82
CA LYS A 70 -18.58 -0.15 -15.05
C LYS A 70 -17.20 0.49 -15.15
N LEU A 71 -17.09 1.80 -14.91
CA LEU A 71 -15.80 2.51 -14.92
C LEU A 71 -14.86 2.05 -13.82
N ALA A 72 -15.36 1.81 -12.60
CA ALA A 72 -14.53 1.33 -11.49
C ALA A 72 -14.00 -0.10 -11.71
N SER A 73 -14.73 -0.95 -12.44
CA SER A 73 -14.34 -2.32 -12.74
C SER A 73 -12.97 -2.40 -13.42
N ARG A 74 -12.05 -3.17 -12.83
CA ARG A 74 -10.74 -3.48 -13.44
C ARG A 74 -10.84 -4.25 -14.77
N ARG A 75 -12.00 -4.83 -15.09
CA ARG A 75 -12.24 -5.51 -16.37
C ARG A 75 -12.56 -4.55 -17.50
N THR A 76 -12.96 -3.32 -17.19
CA THR A 76 -13.20 -2.28 -18.20
C THR A 76 -11.87 -1.61 -18.52
N GLU A 77 -11.44 -1.72 -19.77
CA GLU A 77 -10.19 -1.10 -20.19
C GLU A 77 -10.30 0.43 -20.11
N LEU A 78 -9.20 1.08 -19.73
CA LEU A 78 -9.19 2.54 -19.53
C LEU A 78 -9.55 3.28 -20.82
N ARG A 79 -9.18 2.74 -21.99
CA ARG A 79 -9.51 3.33 -23.30
C ARG A 79 -11.01 3.34 -23.61
N GLU A 80 -11.80 2.47 -22.98
CA GLU A 80 -13.26 2.44 -23.17
C GLU A 80 -13.97 3.53 -22.35
N ALA A 81 -13.31 4.12 -21.37
CA ALA A 81 -13.93 5.08 -20.45
C ALA A 81 -14.50 6.30 -21.18
N ASP A 82 -13.81 6.80 -22.21
CA ASP A 82 -14.28 7.96 -22.98
C ASP A 82 -15.59 7.66 -23.70
N THR A 83 -15.66 6.54 -24.44
CA THR A 83 -16.89 6.12 -25.12
C THR A 83 -18.05 5.96 -24.14
N LEU A 84 -17.82 5.33 -22.98
CA LEU A 84 -18.87 5.13 -21.97
C LEU A 84 -19.37 6.45 -21.37
N LEU A 85 -18.48 7.43 -21.20
CA LEU A 85 -18.85 8.75 -20.70
C LEU A 85 -19.56 9.57 -21.77
N ASP A 86 -19.12 9.51 -23.02
CA ASP A 86 -19.75 10.21 -24.15
C ASP A 86 -21.19 9.72 -24.34
N GLU A 87 -21.39 8.40 -24.46
CA GLU A 87 -22.70 7.76 -24.57
C GLU A 87 -23.64 8.08 -23.40
N PHE A 88 -23.08 8.28 -22.21
CA PHE A 88 -23.85 8.70 -21.04
C PHE A 88 -24.29 10.15 -21.16
N THR A 89 -23.36 11.05 -21.53
CA THR A 89 -23.64 12.49 -21.61
C THR A 89 -24.55 12.89 -22.77
N GLU A 90 -24.52 12.17 -23.90
CA GLU A 90 -25.39 12.42 -25.06
C GLU A 90 -26.88 12.35 -24.75
N LYS A 91 -27.26 11.59 -23.72
CA LYS A 91 -28.65 11.35 -23.32
C LYS A 91 -29.12 12.30 -22.22
N LEU A 92 -28.26 13.21 -21.76
CA LEU A 92 -28.55 14.07 -20.61
C LEU A 92 -29.09 15.42 -21.03
N ASP A 93 -30.06 15.91 -20.27
CA ASP A 93 -30.40 17.32 -20.28
C ASP A 93 -29.16 18.14 -19.84
N PRO A 94 -28.78 19.20 -20.57
CA PRO A 94 -27.61 20.02 -20.24
C PRO A 94 -27.63 20.56 -18.81
N ALA A 95 -28.81 20.83 -18.25
CA ALA A 95 -28.99 21.30 -16.88
C ALA A 95 -28.63 20.25 -15.81
N GLU A 96 -28.82 18.96 -16.08
CA GLU A 96 -28.57 17.87 -15.14
C GLU A 96 -27.17 17.24 -15.32
N LYS A 97 -26.52 17.50 -16.46
CA LYS A 97 -25.24 16.91 -16.86
C LYS A 97 -24.18 16.96 -15.75
N GLY A 98 -23.91 18.15 -15.20
CA GLY A 98 -22.90 18.34 -14.17
C GLY A 98 -23.19 17.55 -12.89
N LYS A 99 -24.45 17.56 -12.45
CA LYS A 99 -24.90 16.82 -11.26
C LYS A 99 -24.76 15.31 -11.45
N ARG A 100 -25.20 14.79 -12.61
CA ARG A 100 -25.14 13.36 -12.91
C ARG A 100 -23.69 12.88 -13.09
N LEU A 101 -22.82 13.64 -13.74
CA LEU A 101 -21.38 13.33 -13.83
C LEU A 101 -20.69 13.37 -12.46
N THR A 102 -21.08 14.30 -11.59
CA THR A 102 -20.58 14.34 -10.21
C THR A 102 -20.99 13.09 -9.44
N ARG A 103 -22.22 12.57 -9.64
CA ARG A 103 -22.65 11.27 -9.09
C ARG A 103 -21.82 10.11 -9.66
N VAL A 104 -21.51 10.11 -10.94
CA VAL A 104 -20.65 9.08 -11.55
C VAL A 104 -19.29 9.08 -10.86
N PHE A 105 -18.66 10.26 -10.69
CA PHE A 105 -17.39 10.36 -9.98
C PHE A 105 -17.50 9.88 -8.53
N ALA A 106 -18.52 10.33 -7.79
CA ALA A 106 -18.76 9.92 -6.41
C ALA A 106 -18.82 8.39 -6.27
N GLY A 107 -19.57 7.72 -7.15
CA GLY A 107 -19.64 6.27 -7.18
C GLY A 107 -18.32 5.59 -7.54
N VAL A 108 -17.59 6.09 -8.54
CA VAL A 108 -16.26 5.55 -8.91
C VAL A 108 -15.30 5.66 -7.73
N PHE A 109 -15.26 6.82 -7.08
CA PHE A 109 -14.42 7.10 -5.93
C PHE A 109 -14.73 6.14 -4.78
N GLU A 110 -16.00 6.00 -4.39
CA GLU A 110 -16.38 5.12 -3.29
C GLU A 110 -16.05 3.65 -3.57
N ILE A 111 -16.33 3.17 -4.78
CA ILE A 111 -16.04 1.78 -5.17
C ILE A 111 -14.53 1.51 -5.12
N ILE A 112 -13.72 2.34 -5.80
CA ILE A 112 -12.26 2.14 -5.86
C ILE A 112 -11.63 2.31 -4.47
N ASN A 113 -12.05 3.31 -3.69
CA ASN A 113 -11.55 3.51 -2.33
C ASN A 113 -11.90 2.32 -1.42
N GLY A 114 -13.09 1.74 -1.55
CA GLY A 114 -13.49 0.51 -0.86
C GLY A 114 -12.66 -0.71 -1.25
N GLU A 115 -12.43 -0.91 -2.55
CA GLU A 115 -11.55 -1.99 -3.05
C GLU A 115 -10.13 -1.81 -2.53
N ARG A 116 -9.59 -0.60 -2.59
CA ARG A 116 -8.28 -0.25 -2.06
C ARG A 116 -8.18 -0.59 -0.57
N ASN A 117 -9.16 -0.21 0.24
CA ASN A 117 -9.16 -0.51 1.67
C ASN A 117 -9.15 -2.02 1.96
N THR A 118 -9.84 -2.80 1.13
CA THR A 118 -9.82 -4.27 1.20
C THR A 118 -8.41 -4.81 0.91
N VAL A 119 -7.75 -4.30 -0.13
CA VAL A 119 -6.36 -4.66 -0.49
C VAL A 119 -5.39 -4.27 0.63
N MET A 120 -5.45 -3.04 1.14
CA MET A 120 -4.60 -2.54 2.23
C MET A 120 -4.75 -3.42 3.49
N SER A 121 -5.97 -3.84 3.80
CA SER A 121 -6.25 -4.77 4.91
C SER A 121 -5.65 -6.16 4.65
N GLY A 122 -5.71 -6.63 3.40
CA GLY A 122 -5.08 -7.88 2.95
C GLY A 122 -3.56 -7.86 3.09
N ILE A 123 -2.91 -6.76 2.71
CA ILE A 123 -1.47 -6.53 2.88
C ILE A 123 -1.08 -6.61 4.36
N SER A 124 -1.89 -6.01 5.25
CA SER A 124 -1.58 -6.05 6.68
C SER A 124 -1.67 -7.48 7.25
N ARG A 125 -2.71 -8.24 6.87
CA ARG A 125 -2.83 -9.66 7.25
C ARG A 125 -1.70 -10.51 6.67
N TYR A 126 -1.27 -10.20 5.45
CA TYR A 126 -0.15 -10.87 4.80
C TYR A 126 1.16 -10.67 5.60
N ALA A 127 1.47 -9.44 5.99
CA ALA A 127 2.65 -9.13 6.80
C ALA A 127 2.63 -9.84 8.16
N GLN A 128 1.48 -9.85 8.84
CA GLN A 128 1.30 -10.62 10.07
C GLN A 128 1.53 -12.12 9.85
N GLY A 129 1.08 -12.67 8.72
CA GLY A 129 1.35 -14.04 8.31
C GLY A 129 2.83 -14.33 8.06
N GLN A 130 3.56 -13.39 7.43
CA GLN A 130 5.01 -13.48 7.23
C GLN A 130 5.77 -13.47 8.55
N ARG A 131 5.36 -12.64 9.51
CA ARG A 131 5.96 -12.62 10.84
C ARG A 131 5.80 -13.94 11.57
N ARG A 132 4.59 -14.51 11.60
CA ARG A 132 4.32 -15.82 12.22
C ARG A 132 5.11 -16.95 11.54
N LEU A 133 5.24 -16.91 10.22
CA LEU A 133 6.06 -17.88 9.48
C LEU A 133 7.54 -17.73 9.86
N ALA A 134 8.06 -16.50 9.93
CA ALA A 134 9.44 -16.24 10.33
C ALA A 134 9.73 -16.68 11.78
N GLU A 135 8.79 -16.50 12.70
CA GLU A 135 8.87 -17.01 14.08
C GLU A 135 8.96 -18.55 14.07
N ARG A 136 8.08 -19.22 13.34
CA ARG A 136 8.12 -20.68 13.23
C ARG A 136 9.42 -21.21 12.61
N ILE A 137 9.93 -20.56 11.56
CA ILE A 137 11.22 -20.94 10.93
C ILE A 137 12.37 -20.84 11.94
N ARG A 138 12.35 -19.84 12.84
CA ARG A 138 13.36 -19.72 13.92
C ARG A 138 13.25 -20.87 14.90
N ASP A 139 12.05 -21.17 15.38
CA ASP A 139 11.82 -22.30 16.28
C ASP A 139 12.22 -23.64 15.65
N GLU A 140 11.97 -23.82 14.35
CA GLU A 140 12.40 -25.00 13.59
C GLU A 140 13.91 -25.05 13.41
N ALA A 141 14.57 -23.92 13.14
CA ALA A 141 16.02 -23.84 13.04
C ALA A 141 16.72 -24.25 14.35
N ASP A 142 16.21 -23.77 15.48
CA ASP A 142 16.74 -24.10 16.81
C ASP A 142 16.64 -25.62 17.06
N LYS A 143 15.48 -26.23 16.79
CA LYS A 143 15.28 -27.69 16.93
C LYS A 143 16.16 -28.50 15.99
N VAL A 144 16.34 -28.05 14.73
CA VAL A 144 17.25 -28.71 13.78
C VAL A 144 18.69 -28.64 14.29
N SER A 145 19.11 -27.52 14.91
CA SER A 145 20.44 -27.41 15.52
C SER A 145 20.58 -28.35 16.71
N GLU A 146 19.61 -28.38 17.62
CA GLU A 146 19.61 -29.27 18.80
C GLU A 146 19.74 -30.75 18.42
N LEU A 147 19.04 -31.19 17.36
CA LEU A 147 19.16 -32.56 16.86
C LEU A 147 20.53 -32.87 16.24
N LYS A 148 21.18 -31.87 15.63
CA LYS A 148 22.52 -32.00 15.02
C LYS A 148 23.64 -31.98 16.03
N ASP A 149 23.44 -31.27 17.15
CA ASP A 149 24.42 -31.15 18.22
C ASP A 149 24.27 -32.26 19.30
N SER A 150 23.25 -33.11 19.17
CA SER A 150 22.98 -34.20 20.11
C SER A 150 24.06 -35.31 20.02
N PRO A 151 24.53 -35.86 21.15
CA PRO A 151 25.53 -36.94 21.17
C PRO A 151 25.13 -38.21 20.39
N ASP A 152 23.82 -38.40 20.15
CA ASP A 152 23.26 -39.52 19.38
C ASP A 152 23.26 -39.29 17.86
N SER A 153 23.66 -38.10 17.37
CA SER A 153 23.71 -37.73 15.95
C SER A 153 24.92 -38.33 15.23
N ASP A 154 25.00 -39.65 15.18
CA ASP A 154 26.04 -40.33 14.41
C ASP A 154 25.76 -40.15 12.91
N SER A 155 26.66 -39.44 12.20
CA SER A 155 26.54 -39.15 10.76
C SER A 155 26.50 -40.38 9.84
N THR A 156 26.78 -41.57 10.38
CA THR A 156 26.69 -42.85 9.67
C THR A 156 25.39 -43.62 9.93
N LYS A 157 24.52 -43.15 10.85
CA LYS A 157 23.18 -43.72 11.09
C LYS A 157 22.14 -42.99 10.22
N VAL A 158 21.14 -43.73 9.74
CA VAL A 158 19.97 -43.14 9.07
C VAL A 158 19.29 -42.19 10.06
N ALA A 159 19.15 -40.92 9.68
CA ALA A 159 18.43 -39.93 10.49
C ALA A 159 17.05 -40.49 10.87
N SER A 160 16.64 -40.28 12.12
CA SER A 160 15.30 -40.69 12.54
C SER A 160 14.26 -40.05 11.62
N LYS A 161 13.14 -40.74 11.39
CA LYS A 161 12.05 -40.19 10.57
C LYS A 161 11.64 -38.78 11.04
N GLU A 162 11.61 -38.58 12.36
CA GLU A 162 11.30 -37.29 12.99
C GLU A 162 12.31 -36.19 12.62
N ALA A 163 13.61 -36.49 12.59
CA ALA A 163 14.65 -35.55 12.17
C ALA A 163 14.52 -35.21 10.68
N ALA A 164 14.29 -36.21 9.83
CA ALA A 164 14.09 -35.99 8.39
C ALA A 164 12.82 -35.17 8.09
N ASP A 165 11.73 -35.44 8.80
CA ASP A 165 10.48 -34.69 8.67
C ASP A 165 10.65 -33.23 9.12
N LEU A 166 11.36 -32.98 10.24
CA LEU A 166 11.66 -31.63 10.72
C LEU A 166 12.53 -30.84 9.73
N GLU A 167 13.62 -31.44 9.21
CA GLU A 167 14.47 -30.78 8.22
C GLU A 167 13.72 -30.46 6.93
N SER A 168 12.86 -31.40 6.47
CA SER A 168 12.01 -31.19 5.32
C SER A 168 11.05 -30.01 5.53
N GLN A 169 10.38 -29.96 6.69
CA GLN A 169 9.47 -28.88 7.05
C GLN A 169 10.19 -27.53 7.09
N PHE A 170 11.34 -27.45 7.77
CA PHE A 170 12.16 -26.24 7.86
C PHE A 170 12.55 -25.71 6.47
N ASN A 171 13.02 -26.59 5.59
CA ASN A 171 13.40 -26.22 4.22
C ASN A 171 12.20 -25.75 3.39
N TRP A 172 11.04 -26.40 3.56
CA TRP A 172 9.80 -26.02 2.90
C TRP A 172 9.32 -24.63 3.34
N ASP A 173 9.29 -24.38 4.65
CA ASP A 173 8.82 -23.12 5.21
C ASP A 173 9.76 -21.97 4.85
N ARG A 174 11.08 -22.19 4.86
CA ARG A 174 12.05 -21.22 4.38
C ARG A 174 11.83 -20.86 2.90
N ARG A 175 11.61 -21.86 2.04
CA ARG A 175 11.32 -21.61 0.62
C ARG A 175 10.05 -20.78 0.46
N ILE A 176 8.98 -21.14 1.17
CA ILE A 176 7.71 -20.40 1.14
C ILE A 176 7.93 -18.95 1.62
N PHE A 177 8.72 -18.74 2.67
CA PHE A 177 9.04 -17.42 3.18
C PHE A 177 9.78 -16.58 2.15
N ASP A 178 10.83 -17.12 1.53
CA ASP A 178 11.64 -16.42 0.53
C ASP A 178 10.81 -16.05 -0.71
N GLU A 179 10.00 -16.98 -1.24
CA GLU A 179 9.11 -16.73 -2.38
C GLU A 179 8.07 -15.65 -2.08
N ARG A 180 7.52 -15.68 -0.87
CA ARG A 180 6.55 -14.67 -0.41
C ARG A 180 7.22 -13.30 -0.26
N ASN A 181 8.38 -13.24 0.39
CA ASN A 181 9.12 -12.00 0.57
C ASN A 181 9.50 -11.33 -0.76
N GLN A 182 9.88 -12.12 -1.78
CA GLN A 182 10.13 -11.62 -3.14
C GLN A 182 8.87 -11.06 -3.82
N SER A 183 7.70 -11.56 -3.44
CA SER A 183 6.42 -11.16 -4.03
C SER A 183 5.79 -9.91 -3.39
N VAL A 184 6.33 -9.43 -2.26
CA VAL A 184 5.79 -8.30 -1.49
C VAL A 184 5.67 -7.03 -2.34
N SER A 185 6.65 -6.77 -3.21
CA SER A 185 6.65 -5.61 -4.12
C SER A 185 5.38 -5.55 -4.96
N TYR A 186 5.01 -6.65 -5.61
CA TYR A 186 3.82 -6.74 -6.46
C TYR A 186 2.54 -6.48 -5.67
N VAL A 187 2.43 -7.00 -4.44
CA VAL A 187 1.25 -6.75 -3.60
C VAL A 187 1.17 -5.27 -3.22
N CYS A 188 2.31 -4.64 -2.96
CA CYS A 188 2.40 -3.23 -2.62
C CYS A 188 2.12 -2.27 -3.79
N GLU A 189 2.16 -2.73 -5.04
CA GLU A 189 1.81 -1.93 -6.22
C GLU A 189 0.29 -1.82 -6.44
N VAL A 190 -0.49 -2.80 -5.99
CA VAL A 190 -1.94 -2.86 -6.25
C VAL A 190 -2.70 -1.60 -5.79
N PRO A 191 -2.48 -1.05 -4.58
CA PRO A 191 -3.12 0.20 -4.16
C PRO A 191 -2.80 1.38 -5.09
N THR A 192 -1.55 1.49 -5.52
CA THR A 192 -1.10 2.55 -6.43
C THR A 192 -1.78 2.45 -7.79
N ILE A 193 -1.92 1.25 -8.34
CA ILE A 193 -2.62 1.03 -9.63
C ILE A 193 -4.09 1.44 -9.53
N LEU A 194 -4.76 1.14 -8.41
CA LEU A 194 -6.14 1.56 -8.16
C LEU A 194 -6.27 3.09 -8.09
N GLU A 195 -5.33 3.76 -7.41
CA GLU A 195 -5.29 5.22 -7.31
C GLU A 195 -5.02 5.89 -8.67
N GLN A 196 -4.09 5.36 -9.45
CA GLN A 196 -3.81 5.86 -10.81
C GLN A 196 -5.03 5.73 -11.72
N ARG A 197 -5.71 4.58 -11.66
CA ARG A 197 -6.97 4.36 -12.40
C ARG A 197 -8.04 5.37 -11.99
N LEU A 198 -8.24 5.58 -10.69
CA LEU A 198 -9.18 6.56 -10.16
C LEU A 198 -8.85 7.97 -10.70
N GLY A 199 -7.59 8.39 -10.65
CA GLY A 199 -7.18 9.71 -11.15
C GLY A 199 -7.34 9.89 -12.65
N GLU A 200 -7.15 8.84 -13.45
CA GLU A 200 -7.43 8.90 -14.90
C GLU A 200 -8.94 9.00 -15.18
N ILE A 201 -9.76 8.18 -14.52
CA ILE A 201 -11.22 8.24 -14.68
C ILE A 201 -11.76 9.60 -14.23
N ALA A 202 -11.27 10.12 -13.11
CA ALA A 202 -11.66 11.43 -12.60
C ALA A 202 -11.38 12.53 -13.63
N ARG A 203 -10.17 12.58 -14.20
CA ARG A 203 -9.83 13.55 -15.26
C ARG A 203 -10.74 13.46 -16.48
N ARG A 204 -11.12 12.24 -16.91
CA ARG A 204 -12.02 12.03 -18.06
C ARG A 204 -13.46 12.48 -17.77
N ILE A 205 -13.93 12.29 -16.54
CA ILE A 205 -15.23 12.82 -16.11
C ILE A 205 -15.19 14.35 -16.09
N GLN A 206 -14.11 14.93 -15.52
CA GLN A 206 -13.96 16.37 -15.40
C GLN A 206 -13.86 17.08 -16.75
N ALA A 207 -13.22 16.45 -17.74
CA ALA A 207 -13.17 16.96 -19.11
C ALA A 207 -14.55 17.08 -19.78
N ARG A 208 -15.58 16.47 -19.18
CA ARG A 208 -16.96 16.45 -19.68
C ARG A 208 -17.94 17.19 -18.78
N LEU A 209 -17.51 17.75 -17.65
CA LEU A 209 -18.36 18.68 -16.88
C LEU A 209 -18.71 19.87 -17.78
#